data_AF-A0A8D8ZDQ9-F1
#
_entry.id   AF-A0A8D8ZDQ9-F1
#
_cell.length_a   1.000
_cell.length_b   1.000
_cell.length_c   1.000
_cell.angle_alpha   90.00
_cell.angle_beta   90.00
_cell.angle_gamma   90.00
#
_symmetry.space_group_name_H-M   'P 1'
#
loop_
_entity.id
_entity.type
_entity.pdbx_description
1 polymer ?
#
loop_
_entity_poly.entity_id
_entity_poly.type
_entity_poly.pdbx_seq_one_letter_code
_entity_poly.pdbx_strand_id
1 'polypeptide(L)'
;NFHFFFRELQAKFIQNRVTQTEKNMAELCRALTGYTLNCARLRDSSDHISQVLTYYSESETVSKSLSRGLLKLATVMTELGDIRDAEVKLLEEHILPQLAQYEDKCKYAKSEVSTIGGAFTREANRRKDCEKLRQRNMKNVQSSVSYFFL
;
A
#
# COMPACT_ATOMS: atom_id res chain seq x y z
N ASN A 1 -1.27 -29.28 23.18
CA ASN A 1 -0.60 -27.96 23.31
C ASN A 1 0.27 -27.58 22.10
N PHE A 2 0.99 -28.52 21.44
CA PHE A 2 1.83 -28.24 20.26
C PHE A 2 1.10 -27.60 19.05
N HIS A 3 -0.11 -28.07 18.72
CA HIS A 3 -0.89 -27.53 17.59
C HIS A 3 -1.27 -26.04 17.75
N PHE A 4 -1.52 -25.59 18.98
CA PHE A 4 -1.83 -24.19 19.28
C PHE A 4 -0.60 -23.31 19.06
N PHE A 5 0.56 -23.73 19.56
CA PHE A 5 1.82 -23.01 19.40
C PHE A 5 2.22 -22.86 17.93
N PHE A 6 2.09 -23.93 17.12
CA PHE A 6 2.39 -23.88 15.69
C PHE A 6 1.51 -22.87 14.93
N ARG A 7 0.22 -22.79 15.25
CA ARG A 7 -0.70 -21.80 14.65
C ARG A 7 -0.38 -20.38 15.08
N GLU A 8 0.02 -20.16 16.33
CA GLU A 8 0.42 -18.83 16.80
C GLU A 8 1.68 -18.33 16.07
N LEU A 9 2.66 -19.22 15.87
CA LEU A 9 3.83 -18.95 15.02
C LEU A 9 3.43 -18.63 13.58
N GLN A 10 2.51 -19.41 13.00
CA GLN A 10 2.01 -19.17 11.65
C GLN A 10 1.30 -17.82 11.51
N ALA A 11 0.45 -17.44 12.48
CA ALA A 11 -0.23 -16.14 12.48
C ALA A 11 0.77 -14.98 12.57
N LYS A 12 1.77 -15.08 13.46
CA LYS A 12 2.87 -14.09 13.56
C LYS A 12 3.66 -14.00 12.26
N PHE A 13 3.96 -15.13 11.63
CA PHE A 13 4.66 -15.17 10.34
C PHE A 13 3.86 -14.45 9.24
N ILE A 14 2.57 -14.75 9.11
CA ILE A 14 1.71 -14.10 8.11
C ILE A 14 1.60 -12.60 8.39
N GLN A 15 1.39 -12.21 9.66
CA GLN A 15 1.32 -10.79 10.06
C GLN A 15 2.60 -10.02 9.69
N ASN A 16 3.77 -10.61 9.92
CA ASN A 16 5.06 -10.00 9.53
C ASN A 16 5.18 -9.88 8.01
N ARG A 17 4.75 -10.89 7.25
CA ARG A 17 4.76 -10.85 5.79
C ARG A 17 3.85 -9.75 5.25
N VAL A 18 2.62 -9.63 5.76
CA VAL A 18 1.69 -8.56 5.35
C VAL A 18 2.25 -7.18 5.69
N THR A 19 2.85 -7.03 6.87
CA THR A 19 3.47 -5.75 7.28
C THR A 19 4.66 -5.37 6.38
N GLN A 20 5.48 -6.34 5.99
CA GLN A 20 6.58 -6.10 5.06
C GLN A 20 6.07 -5.72 3.67
N THR A 21 5.03 -6.39 3.18
CA THR A 21 4.40 -6.06 1.88
C THR A 21 3.83 -4.64 1.88
N GLU A 22 3.12 -4.26 2.93
CA GLU A 22 2.57 -2.91 3.09
C GLU A 22 3.68 -1.85 3.06
N LYS A 23 4.77 -2.08 3.82
CA LYS A 23 5.93 -1.18 3.83
C LYS A 23 6.55 -1.03 2.44
N ASN A 24 6.82 -2.14 1.76
CA ASN A 24 7.41 -2.13 0.42
C ASN A 24 6.53 -1.37 -0.57
N MET A 25 5.20 -1.57 -0.49
CA MET A 25 4.28 -0.93 -1.41
C MET A 25 4.11 0.57 -1.14
N ALA A 26 4.15 0.97 0.13
CA ALA A 26 4.18 2.38 0.51
C ALA A 26 5.46 3.08 0.03
N GLU A 27 6.61 2.42 0.10
CA GLU A 27 7.88 2.94 -0.45
C GLU A 27 7.84 3.09 -1.97
N LEU A 28 7.32 2.09 -2.68
CA LEU A 28 7.12 2.16 -4.14
C LEU A 28 6.15 3.28 -4.54
N CYS A 29 5.02 3.39 -3.83
CA CYS A 29 4.04 4.45 -4.06
C CYS A 29 4.69 5.83 -3.91
N ARG A 30 5.45 6.05 -2.82
CA ARG A 30 6.17 7.31 -2.59
C ARG A 30 7.19 7.63 -3.67
N ALA A 31 7.95 6.63 -4.13
CA ALA A 31 8.91 6.80 -5.21
C ALA A 31 8.22 7.21 -6.52
N LEU A 32 7.10 6.56 -6.87
CA LEU A 32 6.34 6.88 -8.08
C LEU A 32 5.61 8.21 -7.99
N THR A 33 5.11 8.60 -6.82
CA THR A 33 4.60 9.96 -6.60
C THR A 33 5.70 11.00 -6.84
N GLY A 34 6.91 10.76 -6.31
CA GLY A 34 8.06 11.62 -6.55
C GLY A 34 8.43 11.73 -8.04
N TYR A 35 8.41 10.61 -8.76
CA TYR A 35 8.61 10.57 -10.21
C TYR A 35 7.53 11.38 -10.96
N THR A 36 6.25 11.17 -10.61
CA THR A 36 5.11 11.88 -11.22
C THR A 36 5.23 13.39 -11.04
N LEU A 37 5.62 13.84 -9.85
CA LEU A 37 5.89 15.25 -9.57
C LEU A 37 7.08 15.81 -10.38
N ASN A 38 8.12 15.01 -10.65
CA ASN A 38 9.19 15.42 -11.56
C ASN A 38 8.68 15.61 -12.99
N CYS A 39 7.83 14.70 -13.49
CA CYS A 39 7.23 14.83 -14.81
C CYS A 39 6.36 16.08 -14.92
N ALA A 40 5.55 16.39 -13.90
CA ALA A 40 4.77 17.62 -13.84
C ALA A 40 5.66 18.88 -13.87
N ARG A 41 6.79 18.89 -13.14
CA ARG A 41 7.76 19.99 -13.19
C ARG A 41 8.38 20.17 -14.58
N LEU A 42 8.62 19.07 -15.31
CA LEU A 42 9.13 19.14 -16.69
C LEU A 42 8.09 19.70 -17.66
N ARG A 43 6.80 19.40 -17.46
CA ARG A 43 5.70 20.03 -18.19
C ARG A 43 5.71 21.55 -17.96
N ASP A 44 5.71 21.98 -16.70
CA ASP A 44 5.71 23.41 -16.36
C ASP A 44 6.95 24.15 -16.93
N SER A 45 8.10 23.47 -16.96
CA SER A 45 9.31 24.00 -17.59
C SER A 45 9.17 24.14 -19.11
N SER A 46 8.46 23.20 -19.75
CA SER A 46 8.19 23.25 -21.20
C SER A 46 7.29 24.43 -21.55
N ASP A 47 6.26 24.68 -20.73
CA ASP A 47 5.38 25.85 -20.87
C ASP A 47 6.15 27.16 -20.69
N HIS A 48 7.00 27.24 -19.66
CA HIS A 48 7.82 28.42 -19.43
C HIS A 48 8.76 28.72 -20.61
N ILE A 49 9.45 27.70 -21.12
CA ILE A 49 10.34 27.87 -22.28
C ILE A 49 9.56 28.27 -23.53
N SER A 50 8.39 27.68 -23.77
CA SER A 50 7.51 28.06 -24.90
C SER A 50 7.10 29.53 -24.83
N GLN A 51 6.75 30.03 -23.64
CA GLN A 51 6.43 31.45 -23.43
C GLN A 51 7.63 32.37 -23.70
N VAL A 52 8.82 32.00 -23.20
CA VAL A 52 10.05 32.78 -23.43
C VAL A 52 10.41 32.83 -24.91
N LEU A 53 10.31 31.70 -25.62
CA LEU A 53 10.56 31.62 -27.05
C LEU A 53 9.57 32.48 -27.86
N THR A 54 8.30 32.46 -27.47
CA THR A 54 7.25 33.29 -28.08
C THR A 54 7.55 34.77 -27.86
N TYR A 55 7.89 35.17 -26.64
CA TYR A 55 8.28 36.55 -26.32
C TYR A 55 9.46 37.04 -27.17
N TYR A 56 10.52 36.24 -27.31
CA TYR A 56 11.66 36.60 -28.15
C TYR A 56 11.31 36.63 -29.64
N SER A 57 10.44 35.72 -30.10
CA SER A 57 9.92 35.74 -31.47
C SER A 57 9.18 37.05 -31.78
N GLU A 58 8.34 37.52 -30.86
CA GLU A 58 7.57 38.77 -31.00
C GLU A 58 8.45 40.02 -30.91
N SER A 59 9.48 39.97 -30.06
CA SER A 59 10.45 41.07 -29.90
C SER A 59 11.40 41.20 -31.09
N GLU A 60 11.61 40.14 -31.87
CA GLU A 60 12.47 40.12 -33.04
C GLU A 60 11.79 40.79 -34.25
N THR A 61 12.08 42.08 -34.45
CA THR A 61 11.46 42.89 -35.50
C THR A 61 12.24 42.89 -36.82
N VAL A 62 13.55 42.60 -36.79
CA VAL A 62 14.47 42.76 -37.92
C VAL A 62 14.57 41.46 -38.71
N SER A 63 14.91 40.35 -38.04
CA SER A 63 15.13 39.05 -38.67
C SER A 63 13.86 38.20 -38.66
N LYS A 64 13.06 38.31 -39.72
CA LYS A 64 11.82 37.52 -39.87
C LYS A 64 12.05 36.01 -39.90
N SER A 65 13.20 35.55 -40.39
CA SER A 65 13.57 34.14 -40.36
C SER A 65 13.87 33.65 -38.94
N LEU A 66 14.53 34.48 -38.11
CA LEU A 66 14.79 34.15 -36.70
C LEU A 66 13.49 34.13 -35.90
N SER A 67 12.65 35.16 -36.03
CA SER A 67 11.32 35.21 -35.40
C SER A 67 10.51 33.95 -35.70
N ARG A 68 10.40 33.55 -36.98
CA ARG A 68 9.70 32.32 -37.37
C ARG A 68 10.35 31.05 -36.80
N GLY A 69 11.68 31.01 -36.72
CA GLY A 69 12.41 29.89 -36.11
C GLY A 69 12.10 29.74 -34.62
N LEU A 70 12.09 30.85 -33.87
CA LEU A 70 11.75 30.89 -32.46
C LEU A 70 10.29 30.46 -32.21
N LEU A 71 9.36 30.95 -33.02
CA LEU A 71 7.96 30.54 -32.94
C LEU A 71 7.79 29.04 -33.18
N LYS A 72 8.50 28.48 -34.17
CA LYS A 72 8.48 27.04 -34.43
C LYS A 72 9.03 26.23 -33.25
N LEU A 73 10.10 26.71 -32.61
CA LEU A 73 10.62 26.08 -31.39
C LEU A 73 9.62 26.16 -30.24
N ALA A 74 8.92 27.30 -30.07
CA ALA A 74 7.87 27.44 -29.07
C ALA A 74 6.75 26.41 -29.28
N THR A 75 6.29 26.23 -30.53
CA THR A 75 5.30 25.21 -30.88
C THR A 75 5.76 23.80 -30.50
N VAL A 76 7.00 23.43 -30.82
CA VAL A 76 7.57 22.12 -30.44
C VAL A 76 7.64 21.95 -28.92
N MET A 77 7.97 23.01 -28.18
CA MET A 77 7.97 22.97 -26.71
C MET A 77 6.57 22.80 -26.12
N THR A 78 5.55 23.41 -26.73
CA THR A 78 4.14 23.21 -26.35
C THR A 78 3.71 21.76 -26.62
N GLU A 79 4.00 21.21 -27.81
CA GLU A 79 3.71 19.79 -28.12
C GLU A 79 4.41 18.83 -27.14
N LEU A 80 5.65 19.14 -26.74
CA LEU A 80 6.36 18.38 -25.71
C LEU A 80 5.66 18.48 -24.35
N GLY A 81 5.17 19.66 -23.98
CA GLY A 81 4.36 19.88 -22.78
C GLY A 81 3.11 19.01 -22.76
N ASP A 82 2.36 18.95 -23.86
CA ASP A 82 1.14 18.13 -23.98
C ASP A 82 1.44 16.63 -23.78
N ILE A 83 2.54 16.13 -24.35
CA ILE A 83 2.98 14.74 -24.15
C ILE A 83 3.29 14.48 -22.67
N ARG A 84 3.93 15.42 -21.97
CA ARG A 84 4.24 15.28 -20.54
C ARG A 84 3.01 15.35 -19.67
N ASP A 85 2.03 16.17 -20.02
CA ASP A 85 0.74 16.21 -19.34
C ASP A 85 0.00 14.86 -19.46
N ALA A 86 0.03 14.25 -20.65
CA ALA A 86 -0.50 12.91 -20.86
C ALA A 86 0.25 11.83 -20.04
N GLU A 87 1.58 11.93 -19.93
CA GLU A 87 2.39 11.05 -19.07
C GLU A 87 2.00 11.18 -17.60
N VAL A 88 1.83 12.41 -17.10
CA VAL A 88 1.40 12.68 -15.72
C VAL A 88 0.01 12.09 -15.45
N LYS A 89 -0.96 12.33 -16.34
CA LYS A 89 -2.31 11.75 -16.21
C LYS A 89 -2.28 10.23 -16.17
N LEU A 90 -1.49 9.60 -17.03
CA LEU A 90 -1.35 8.14 -17.03
C LEU A 90 -0.80 7.62 -15.69
N LEU A 91 0.20 8.31 -15.12
CA LEU A 91 0.76 7.94 -13.82
C LEU A 91 -0.29 8.08 -12.70
N GLU A 92 -1.02 9.20 -12.67
CA GLU A 92 -2.00 9.52 -11.64
C GLU A 92 -3.27 8.67 -11.71
N GLU A 93 -3.75 8.35 -12.91
CA GLU A 93 -5.01 7.64 -13.12
C GLU A 93 -4.83 6.11 -13.17
N HIS A 94 -3.69 5.62 -13.66
CA HIS A 94 -3.50 4.19 -13.90
C HIS A 94 -2.44 3.53 -13.01
N ILE A 95 -1.39 4.25 -12.61
CA ILE A 95 -0.27 3.61 -11.88
C ILE A 95 -0.42 3.81 -10.37
N LEU A 96 -0.53 5.06 -9.90
CA LEU A 96 -0.63 5.36 -8.47
C LEU A 96 -1.81 4.65 -7.77
N PRO A 97 -3.02 4.58 -8.36
CA PRO A 97 -4.15 3.89 -7.72
C PRO A 97 -3.92 2.38 -7.55
N GLN A 98 -3.18 1.76 -8.48
CA GLN A 98 -2.84 0.33 -8.40
C GLN A 98 -1.89 0.02 -7.24
N LEU A 99 -1.11 1.00 -6.80
CA LEU A 99 -0.28 0.90 -5.62
C LEU A 99 -1.05 1.24 -4.35
N ALA A 100 -1.87 2.29 -4.38
CA ALA A 100 -2.66 2.76 -3.24
C ALA A 100 -3.63 1.69 -2.71
N GLN A 101 -4.24 0.87 -3.57
CA GLN A 101 -5.13 -0.23 -3.15
C GLN A 101 -4.47 -1.25 -2.19
N TYR A 102 -3.14 -1.31 -2.12
CA TYR A 102 -2.46 -2.22 -1.20
C TYR A 102 -2.55 -1.78 0.25
N GLU A 103 -2.83 -0.50 0.53
CA GLU A 103 -3.12 -0.04 1.89
C GLU A 103 -4.36 -0.79 2.43
N ASP A 104 -5.47 -0.76 1.68
CA ASP A 104 -6.71 -1.43 2.06
C ASP A 104 -6.56 -2.96 2.05
N LYS A 105 -5.89 -3.53 1.04
CA LYS A 105 -5.64 -4.99 0.99
C LYS A 105 -4.82 -5.46 2.19
N CYS A 106 -3.78 -4.73 2.58
CA CYS A 106 -2.96 -5.08 3.73
C CYS A 106 -3.74 -4.89 5.04
N LYS A 107 -4.52 -3.80 5.17
CA LYS A 107 -5.39 -3.57 6.32
C LYS A 107 -6.42 -4.69 6.50
N TYR A 108 -7.05 -5.14 5.42
CA TYR A 108 -7.96 -6.27 5.41
C TYR A 108 -7.26 -7.57 5.81
N ALA A 109 -6.11 -7.89 5.20
CA ALA A 109 -5.37 -9.10 5.54
C ALA A 109 -4.96 -9.14 7.02
N LYS A 110 -4.49 -8.02 7.59
CA LYS A 110 -4.16 -7.92 9.01
C LYS A 110 -5.38 -8.14 9.91
N SER A 111 -6.53 -7.56 9.56
CA SER A 111 -7.77 -7.71 10.35
C SER A 111 -8.28 -9.16 10.32
N GLU A 112 -8.13 -9.84 9.19
CA GLU A 112 -8.47 -11.25 9.03
C GLU A 112 -7.58 -12.14 9.90
N VAL A 113 -6.24 -11.95 9.85
CA VAL A 113 -5.29 -12.67 10.71
C VAL A 113 -5.60 -12.46 12.19
N SER A 114 -5.89 -11.23 12.60
CA SER A 114 -6.27 -10.90 13.98
C SER A 114 -7.57 -11.60 14.41
N THR A 115 -8.58 -11.58 13.54
CA THR A 115 -9.90 -12.20 13.80
C THR A 115 -9.76 -13.71 13.98
N ILE A 116 -9.03 -14.36 13.07
CA ILE A 116 -8.75 -15.80 13.13
C ILE A 116 -7.95 -16.14 14.40
N GLY A 117 -6.90 -15.39 14.72
CA GLY A 117 -6.12 -15.57 15.94
C GLY A 117 -6.95 -15.41 17.22
N GLY A 118 -7.86 -14.45 17.25
CA GLY A 118 -8.78 -14.22 18.37
C GLY A 118 -9.82 -15.33 18.53
N ALA A 119 -10.32 -15.92 17.44
CA ALA A 119 -11.21 -17.08 17.49
C ALA A 119 -10.49 -18.31 18.08
N PHE A 120 -9.25 -18.55 17.67
CA PHE A 120 -8.45 -19.65 18.21
C PHE A 120 -8.08 -19.47 19.68
N THR A 121 -7.74 -18.25 20.10
CA THR A 121 -7.48 -17.96 21.51
C THR A 121 -8.71 -18.27 22.38
N ARG A 122 -9.90 -17.90 21.90
CA ARG A 122 -11.18 -18.23 22.56
C ARG A 122 -11.41 -19.73 22.63
N GLU A 123 -11.16 -20.46 21.56
CA GLU A 123 -11.29 -21.93 21.54
C GLU A 123 -10.31 -22.61 22.51
N ALA A 124 -9.05 -22.16 22.53
CA ALA A 124 -8.03 -22.67 23.43
C ALA A 124 -8.39 -22.46 24.90
N ASN A 125 -8.94 -21.29 25.25
CA ASN A 125 -9.41 -21.00 26.61
C ASN A 125 -10.60 -21.89 26.98
N ARG A 126 -11.59 -22.04 26.09
CA ARG A 126 -12.72 -22.97 26.31
C ARG A 126 -12.25 -24.41 26.55
N ARG A 127 -11.26 -24.89 25.80
CA ARG A 127 -10.70 -26.25 25.99
C ARG A 127 -10.05 -26.40 27.37
N LYS A 128 -9.24 -25.42 27.79
CA LYS A 128 -8.62 -25.40 29.13
C LYS A 128 -9.68 -25.42 30.24
N ASP A 129 -10.76 -24.68 30.08
CA ASP A 129 -11.82 -24.63 31.09
C ASP A 129 -12.62 -25.94 31.16
N CYS A 130 -12.91 -26.58 30.02
CA CYS A 130 -13.48 -27.93 29.98
C CYS A 130 -12.58 -28.98 30.63
N GLU A 131 -11.26 -28.93 30.42
CA GLU A 131 -10.30 -29.84 31.09
C GLU A 131 -10.31 -29.66 32.61
N LYS A 132 -10.29 -28.42 33.09
CA LYS A 132 -10.40 -28.13 34.54
C LYS A 132 -11.70 -28.64 35.15
N LEU A 133 -12.81 -28.56 34.42
CA LEU A 133 -14.11 -29.08 34.85
C LEU A 133 -14.12 -30.62 34.88
N ARG A 134 -13.57 -31.27 33.84
CA ARG A 134 -13.42 -32.73 33.80
C ARG A 134 -12.59 -33.25 34.96
N GLN A 135 -11.45 -32.63 35.26
CA GLN A 135 -10.59 -33.03 36.38
C GLN A 135 -11.30 -32.89 37.73
N ARG A 136 -12.09 -31.82 37.92
CA ARG A 136 -12.92 -31.67 39.14
C ARG A 136 -13.98 -32.75 39.25
N ASN A 137 -14.72 -33.05 38.18
CA ASN A 137 -15.72 -34.12 38.17
C ASN A 137 -15.10 -35.48 38.47
N MET A 138 -13.93 -35.80 37.90
CA MET A 138 -13.25 -37.08 38.15
C MET A 138 -12.82 -37.24 39.61
N LYS A 139 -12.30 -36.18 40.23
CA LYS A 139 -11.95 -36.16 41.66
C LYS A 139 -13.19 -36.38 42.53
N ASN A 140 -14.30 -35.73 42.21
CA ASN A 140 -15.55 -35.89 42.95
C ASN A 140 -16.07 -37.34 42.88
N VAL A 141 -16.05 -37.95 41.68
CA VAL A 141 -16.44 -39.36 41.51
C VAL A 141 -15.52 -40.31 42.29
N GLN A 142 -14.20 -40.09 42.28
CA GLN A 142 -13.26 -40.89 43.07
C GLN A 142 -13.52 -40.76 44.59
N SER A 143 -13.79 -39.55 45.07
CA SER A 143 -14.15 -39.34 46.48
C SER A 143 -15.47 -40.03 46.84
N SER A 144 -16.50 -39.90 46.01
CA SER A 144 -17.80 -40.58 46.23
C SER A 144 -17.68 -42.09 46.28
N VAL A 145 -16.85 -42.68 45.41
CA VAL A 145 -16.59 -44.14 45.42
C VAL A 145 -15.80 -44.53 46.67
N SER A 146 -14.79 -43.77 47.09
CA SER A 146 -14.06 -44.05 48.34
C SER A 146 -14.96 -44.01 49.59
N TYR A 147 -15.94 -43.10 49.66
CA TYR A 147 -16.91 -43.07 50.77
C TYR A 147 -17.92 -44.22 50.73
N PHE A 148 -18.12 -44.87 49.59
CA PHE A 148 -19.05 -46.00 49.45
C PHE A 148 -18.41 -47.36 49.77
N PHE A 149 -17.08 -47.43 49.82
CA PHE A 149 -16.29 -48.63 50.15
C PHE A 149 -15.70 -48.61 51.58
N LEU A 150 -16.11 -47.65 52.41
CA LEU A 150 -15.85 -47.55 53.86
C LEU A 150 -17.14 -47.82 54.62
#